data_AF-A0A7I0J6M9-F1
#
_entry.id   AF-A0A7I0J6M9-F1
#
_cell.length_a   1.000
_cell.length_b   1.000
_cell.length_c   1.000
_cell.angle_alpha   90.00
_cell.angle_beta   90.00
_cell.angle_gamma   90.00
#
_symmetry.space_group_name_H-M   'P 1'
#
loop_
_entity.id
_entity.type
_entity.pdbx_description
1 polymer ?
#
loop_
_entity_poly.entity_id
_entity_poly.type
_entity_poly.pdbx_seq_one_letter_code
_entity_poly.pdbx_strand_id
1 'polypeptide(L)'
;AAGATVVPAAGQQPLVGEELAGFLRDHDITCMACSPTLLSSIESDAPSLRAILVGGEACSQKLVARWAKPGRKILNTYGPTEATVTATMALLTPDEPVTIG
;
A
#
# COMPACT_ATOMS: atom_id res chain seq x y z
N ALA A 1 -3.08 4.02 -22.38
CA ALA A 1 -3.89 3.85 -21.14
C ALA A 1 -3.73 2.43 -20.65
N ALA A 2 -3.63 2.20 -19.33
CA ALA A 2 -3.43 0.86 -18.77
C ALA A 2 -4.72 0.01 -18.66
N GLY A 3 -5.91 0.61 -18.84
CA GLY A 3 -7.20 -0.10 -18.86
C GLY A 3 -7.68 -0.64 -17.50
N ALA A 4 -7.12 -0.14 -16.39
CA ALA A 4 -7.51 -0.55 -15.04
C ALA A 4 -8.85 0.08 -14.59
N THR A 5 -9.47 -0.52 -13.58
CA THR A 5 -10.71 -0.05 -12.95
C THR A 5 -10.40 0.68 -11.64
N VAL A 6 -11.03 1.85 -11.43
CA VAL A 6 -11.06 2.53 -10.14
C VAL A 6 -12.33 2.12 -9.41
N VAL A 7 -12.19 1.63 -8.17
CA VAL A 7 -13.31 1.22 -7.33
C VAL A 7 -13.45 2.23 -6.17
N PRO A 8 -14.39 3.19 -6.24
CA PRO A 8 -14.59 4.15 -5.17
C PRO A 8 -15.34 3.52 -3.99
N ALA A 9 -14.91 3.83 -2.76
CA ALA A 9 -15.70 3.52 -1.58
C ALA A 9 -16.97 4.40 -1.56
N ALA A 10 -18.11 3.84 -1.14
CA ALA A 10 -19.40 4.54 -1.17
C ALA A 10 -19.57 5.60 -0.06
N GLY A 11 -18.71 5.58 0.97
CA GLY A 11 -18.77 6.46 2.13
C GLY A 11 -18.01 7.78 1.97
N GLN A 12 -18.31 8.76 2.82
CA GLN A 12 -17.58 10.03 2.92
C GLN A 12 -16.33 9.94 3.83
N GLN A 13 -16.28 8.91 4.68
CA GLN A 13 -15.16 8.68 5.58
C GLN A 13 -14.15 7.71 4.96
N PRO A 14 -12.84 7.89 5.20
CA PRO A 14 -11.84 6.91 4.79
C PRO A 14 -12.09 5.55 5.45
N LEU A 15 -12.01 4.47 4.66
CA LEU A 15 -12.00 3.12 5.19
C LEU A 15 -10.67 2.87 5.91
N VAL A 16 -10.74 2.28 7.10
CA VAL A 16 -9.56 1.94 7.92
C VAL A 16 -9.69 0.55 8.51
N GLY A 17 -8.57 -0.03 8.92
CA GLY A 17 -8.55 -1.32 9.60
C GLY A 17 -9.25 -2.44 8.83
N GLU A 18 -10.05 -3.22 9.54
CA GLU A 18 -10.77 -4.37 8.98
C GLU A 18 -11.86 -3.98 7.97
N GLU A 19 -12.40 -2.76 8.05
CA GLU A 19 -13.35 -2.28 7.04
C GLU A 19 -12.66 -2.12 5.68
N LEU A 20 -11.45 -1.53 5.67
CA LEU A 20 -10.62 -1.48 4.47
C LEU A 20 -10.22 -2.88 4.03
N ALA A 21 -9.89 -3.79 4.95
CA ALA A 21 -9.56 -5.18 4.62
C ALA A 21 -10.71 -5.91 3.93
N GLY A 22 -11.95 -5.71 4.41
CA GLY A 22 -13.17 -6.22 3.78
C GLY A 22 -13.34 -5.68 2.37
N PHE A 23 -13.25 -4.36 2.20
CA PHE A 23 -13.35 -3.72 0.89
C PHE A 23 -12.31 -4.24 -0.11
N LEU A 24 -11.05 -4.43 0.31
CA LEU A 24 -10.00 -4.98 -0.54
C LEU A 24 -10.33 -6.39 -1.04
N ARG A 25 -10.96 -7.22 -0.20
CA ARG A 25 -11.37 -8.60 -0.54
C ARG A 25 -12.62 -8.61 -1.41
N ASP A 26 -13.65 -7.88 -1.02
CA ASP A 26 -14.97 -7.89 -1.67
C ASP A 26 -14.90 -7.34 -3.11
N HIS A 27 -13.91 -6.51 -3.40
CA HIS A 27 -13.70 -5.89 -4.71
C HIS A 27 -12.44 -6.38 -5.45
N ASP A 28 -11.76 -7.42 -4.95
CA ASP A 28 -10.55 -7.97 -5.57
C ASP A 28 -9.50 -6.90 -5.92
N ILE A 29 -9.27 -5.96 -5.01
CA ILE A 29 -8.38 -4.82 -5.27
C ILE A 29 -6.97 -5.31 -5.51
N THR A 30 -6.41 -4.98 -6.68
CA THR A 30 -5.08 -5.47 -7.09
C THR A 30 -3.94 -4.49 -6.87
N CYS A 31 -4.23 -3.20 -6.69
CA CYS A 31 -3.24 -2.18 -6.36
C CYS A 31 -3.81 -1.13 -5.40
N MET A 32 -2.99 -0.66 -4.47
CA MET A 32 -3.36 0.39 -3.51
C MET A 32 -2.14 1.28 -3.21
N ALA A 33 -2.38 2.58 -3.02
CA ALA A 33 -1.42 3.52 -2.46
C ALA A 33 -1.94 4.00 -1.11
N CYS A 34 -1.10 3.97 -0.07
CA CYS A 34 -1.49 4.27 1.31
C CYS A 34 -0.30 4.71 2.15
N SER A 35 -0.54 5.23 3.35
CA SER A 35 0.55 5.41 4.32
C SER A 35 0.86 4.10 5.06
N PRO A 36 2.10 3.92 5.57
CA PRO A 36 2.44 2.83 6.48
C PRO A 36 1.47 2.69 7.66
N THR A 37 1.03 3.80 8.26
CA THR A 37 0.03 3.78 9.35
C THR A 37 -1.28 3.14 8.90
N LEU A 38 -1.83 3.52 7.74
CA LEU A 38 -3.06 2.92 7.23
C LEU A 38 -2.89 1.42 6.94
N LEU A 39 -1.78 1.05 6.28
CA LEU A 39 -1.48 -0.35 5.98
C LEU A 39 -1.31 -1.21 7.25
N SER A 40 -0.80 -0.61 8.33
CA SER A 40 -0.62 -1.29 9.61
C SER A 40 -1.94 -1.55 10.34
N SER A 41 -2.99 -0.77 10.05
CA SER A 41 -4.30 -0.88 10.71
C SER A 41 -5.11 -2.10 10.30
N ILE A 42 -4.91 -2.58 9.07
CA ILE A 42 -5.51 -3.83 8.57
C ILE A 42 -4.85 -4.97 9.34
N GLU A 43 -5.57 -5.99 9.82
CA GLU A 43 -5.05 -7.23 10.41
C GLU A 43 -5.17 -8.41 9.44
N SER A 44 -6.33 -8.52 8.79
CA SER A 44 -6.64 -9.58 7.83
C SER A 44 -5.85 -9.49 6.53
N ASP A 45 -5.77 -10.62 5.81
CA ASP A 45 -5.11 -10.66 4.51
C ASP A 45 -5.96 -10.06 3.38
N ALA A 46 -5.29 -9.63 2.32
CA ALA A 46 -5.86 -9.11 1.08
C ALA A 46 -5.23 -9.86 -0.12
N PRO A 47 -5.65 -11.10 -0.41
CA PRO A 47 -4.94 -12.01 -1.32
C PRO A 47 -4.78 -11.46 -2.75
N SER A 48 -5.77 -10.74 -3.26
CA SER A 48 -5.76 -10.16 -4.62
C SER A 48 -4.81 -8.96 -4.77
N LEU A 49 -4.34 -8.38 -3.66
CA LEU A 49 -3.47 -7.20 -3.66
C LEU A 49 -2.05 -7.57 -4.13
N ARG A 50 -1.66 -7.09 -5.31
CA ARG A 50 -0.38 -7.40 -5.97
C ARG A 50 0.61 -6.24 -5.91
N ALA A 51 0.15 -5.00 -5.82
CA ALA A 51 0.99 -3.81 -5.73
C ALA A 51 0.56 -2.93 -4.56
N ILE A 52 1.49 -2.64 -3.65
CA ILE A 52 1.28 -1.76 -2.51
C ILE A 52 2.29 -0.63 -2.61
N LEU A 53 1.81 0.60 -2.79
CA LEU A 53 2.65 1.79 -2.72
C LEU A 53 2.48 2.36 -1.31
N VAL A 54 3.57 2.42 -0.56
CA VAL A 54 3.62 3.04 0.77
C VAL A 54 4.43 4.32 0.69
N GLY A 55 3.93 5.41 1.26
CA GLY A 55 4.63 6.69 1.25
C GLY A 55 4.01 7.71 2.20
N GLY A 56 4.67 8.86 2.34
CA GLY A 56 4.26 9.95 3.23
C GLY A 56 4.70 9.77 4.70
N GLU A 57 5.12 8.57 5.09
CA GLU A 57 5.69 8.25 6.41
C GLU A 57 6.79 7.21 6.25
N ALA A 58 7.65 7.04 7.26
CA ALA A 58 8.65 5.98 7.28
C ALA A 58 7.98 4.60 7.39
N CYS A 59 8.41 3.66 6.54
CA CYS A 59 7.92 2.28 6.56
C CYS A 59 8.84 1.41 7.42
N SER A 60 8.27 0.59 8.33
CA SER A 60 9.07 -0.30 9.18
C SER A 60 9.36 -1.64 8.49
N GLN A 61 10.52 -2.24 8.76
CA GLN A 61 10.88 -3.58 8.26
C GLN A 61 9.84 -4.64 8.66
N LYS A 62 9.27 -4.53 9.86
CA LYS A 62 8.22 -5.43 10.35
C LYS A 62 6.97 -5.37 9.48
N LEU A 63 6.58 -4.18 9.03
CA LEU A 63 5.43 -4.00 8.15
C LEU A 63 5.71 -4.59 6.75
N VAL A 64 6.92 -4.42 6.23
CA VAL A 64 7.36 -5.05 4.97
C VAL A 64 7.28 -6.57 5.07
N ALA A 65 7.88 -7.16 6.10
CA ALA A 65 7.88 -8.61 6.32
C ALA A 65 6.45 -9.17 6.45
N ARG A 66 5.55 -8.45 7.12
CA ARG A 66 4.14 -8.83 7.27
C ARG A 66 3.40 -8.89 5.94
N TRP A 67 3.64 -7.94 5.06
CA TRP A 67 2.92 -7.80 3.80
C TRP A 67 3.58 -8.52 2.63
N ALA A 68 4.85 -8.91 2.76
CA ALA A 68 5.59 -9.61 1.72
C ALA A 68 4.99 -10.98 1.41
N LYS A 69 4.66 -11.21 0.13
CA LYS A 69 4.12 -12.47 -0.38
C LYS A 69 4.61 -12.72 -1.80
N PRO A 70 4.69 -13.99 -2.24
CA PRO A 70 4.95 -14.30 -3.65
C PRO A 70 3.96 -13.56 -4.56
N GLY A 71 4.50 -12.91 -5.61
CA GLY A 71 3.69 -12.15 -6.57
C GLY A 71 3.21 -10.78 -6.10
N ARG A 72 3.53 -10.35 -4.87
CA ARG A 72 3.22 -9.02 -4.34
C ARG A 72 4.46 -8.13 -4.31
N LYS A 73 4.34 -6.93 -4.85
CA LYS A 73 5.35 -5.88 -4.83
C LYS A 73 4.96 -4.80 -3.82
N ILE A 74 5.89 -4.45 -2.94
CA ILE A 74 5.74 -3.32 -2.03
C ILE A 74 6.74 -2.25 -2.47
N LEU A 75 6.26 -1.06 -2.79
CA LEU A 75 7.05 0.06 -3.26
C LEU A 75 7.05 1.14 -2.18
N ASN A 76 8.24 1.47 -1.66
CA ASN A 76 8.42 2.67 -0.87
C ASN A 76 8.45 3.87 -1.83
N THR A 77 7.67 4.89 -1.52
CA THR A 77 7.53 6.07 -2.36
C THR A 77 7.79 7.32 -1.52
N TYR A 78 8.57 8.23 -2.07
CA TYR A 78 8.86 9.51 -1.43
C TYR A 78 8.74 10.63 -2.45
N GLY A 79 8.07 11.71 -2.05
CA GLY A 79 7.98 12.93 -2.81
C GLY A 79 7.27 13.99 -1.99
N PRO A 80 7.86 15.20 -1.81
CA PRO A 80 7.11 16.33 -1.30
C PRO A 80 6.05 16.77 -2.33
N THR A 81 5.04 17.50 -1.87
CA THR A 81 3.96 18.02 -2.74
C THR A 81 4.51 18.84 -3.90
N GLU A 82 5.54 19.64 -3.65
CA GLU A 82 6.25 20.51 -4.58
C GLU A 82 6.97 19.75 -5.71
N ALA A 83 7.19 18.43 -5.53
CA ALA A 83 7.86 17.57 -6.49
C ALA A 83 6.90 16.59 -7.19
N THR A 84 5.60 16.90 -7.26
CA THR A 84 4.58 16.13 -7.99
C THR A 84 4.34 14.71 -7.45
N VAL A 85 3.82 14.63 -6.21
CA VAL A 85 3.37 13.39 -5.53
C VAL A 85 4.48 12.41 -5.16
N THR A 86 5.25 11.89 -6.12
CA THR A 86 6.34 10.93 -5.87
C THR A 86 7.54 11.28 -6.74
N ALA A 87 8.65 11.62 -6.09
CA ALA A 87 9.93 11.94 -6.73
C ALA A 87 10.85 10.72 -6.85
N THR A 88 10.83 9.83 -5.86
CA THR A 88 11.64 8.61 -5.82
C THR A 88 10.82 7.42 -5.35
N MET A 89 11.21 6.22 -5.80
CA MET A 89 10.66 4.97 -5.30
C MET A 89 11.71 3.87 -5.21
N ALA A 90 11.52 2.93 -4.28
CA ALA A 90 12.33 1.74 -4.13
C ALA A 90 11.44 0.51 -3.89
N LEU A 91 11.88 -0.66 -4.38
CA LEU A 91 11.26 -1.93 -4.04
C LEU A 91 11.63 -2.28 -2.59
N LEU A 92 10.65 -2.69 -1.79
CA LEU A 92 10.86 -3.20 -0.44
C LEU A 92 10.82 -4.71 -0.45
N THR A 93 11.84 -5.33 0.13
CA THR A 93 11.93 -6.77 0.34
C THR A 93 12.20 -7.04 1.83
N PRO A 94 11.78 -8.19 2.38
CA PRO A 94 12.05 -8.54 3.78
C PRO A 94 13.54 -8.67 4.11
N ASP A 95 14.37 -8.97 3.10
CA ASP A 95 15.79 -9.30 3.25
C ASP A 95 16.71 -8.08 3.12
N GLU A 96 16.17 -6.93 2.69
CA GLU A 96 16.90 -5.68 2.55
C GLU A 96 16.37 -4.62 3.52
N PRO A 97 17.22 -3.74 4.05
CA PRO A 97 16.77 -2.66 4.91
C PRO A 97 15.89 -1.66 4.16
N VAL A 98 14.88 -1.09 4.83
CA VAL A 98 14.16 0.08 4.31
C VAL A 98 15.10 1.28 4.24
N THR A 99 15.23 1.90 3.07
CA THR A 99 16.21 2.97 2.79
C THR A 99 15.61 4.35 2.50
N ILE A 100 14.28 4.45 2.36
CA ILE A 100 13.57 5.70 2.09
C ILE A 100 12.66 6.03 3.29
N GLY A 101 12.82 7.25 3.82
CA GLY A 101 12.18 7.69 5.08
C GLY A 101 13.19 7.81 6.20
#